data_AF-A0A4Y2PS53-F1
#
_entry.id   AF-A0A4Y2PS53-F1
#
_cell.length_a   1.000
_cell.length_b   1.000
_cell.length_c   1.000
_cell.angle_alpha   90.00
_cell.angle_beta   90.00
_cell.angle_gamma   90.00
#
_symmetry.space_group_name_H-M   'P 1'
#
loop_
_entity.id
_entity.type
_entity.pdbx_description
1 polymer ?
#
loop_
_entity_poly.entity_id
_entity_poly.type
_entity_poly.pdbx_seq_one_letter_code
_entity_poly.pdbx_strand_id
1 'polypeptide(L)'
;MLKKPAKYSIKIFAMVDAQIFYTSNLEVYIGCHPKGPYKVSAGNIVKRLTKPLYKSGRNLTTDNWEAPVMALRKIYIKKITIVGTMLKKIRDKYLLNLKCVKEGKHIHRYSARCHINFLCDKKRKGAVDVAEEVAANYSTAHKTNR
;
A
#
# COMPACT_ATOMS: atom_id res chain seq x y z
N MET A 1 -9.67 2.76 -15.07
CA MET A 1 -8.60 1.76 -14.86
C MET A 1 -8.91 0.52 -15.68
N LEU A 2 -7.95 -0.06 -16.43
CA LEU A 2 -8.24 -1.15 -17.38
C LEU A 2 -8.74 -2.46 -16.74
N LYS A 3 -8.39 -2.76 -15.48
CA LYS A 3 -8.74 -4.01 -14.81
C LYS A 3 -9.91 -3.92 -13.81
N LYS A 4 -10.44 -2.72 -13.58
CA LYS A 4 -11.55 -2.50 -12.62
C LYS A 4 -12.89 -2.53 -13.36
N PRO A 5 -13.99 -2.92 -12.69
CA PRO A 5 -15.31 -3.00 -13.31
C PRO A 5 -15.77 -1.65 -13.88
N ALA A 6 -15.52 -0.55 -13.16
CA ALA A 6 -15.74 0.81 -13.65
C ALA A 6 -14.46 1.38 -14.30
N LYS A 7 -14.48 1.55 -15.63
CA LYS A 7 -13.32 2.05 -16.39
C LYS A 7 -13.04 3.53 -16.14
N TYR A 8 -14.08 4.34 -16.00
CA TYR A 8 -14.00 5.79 -15.77
C TYR A 8 -14.63 6.09 -14.41
N SER A 9 -13.79 6.32 -13.40
CA SER A 9 -14.22 6.49 -12.02
C SER A 9 -13.28 7.40 -11.25
N ILE A 10 -13.76 7.90 -10.11
CA ILE A 10 -12.94 8.62 -9.14
C ILE A 10 -12.10 7.59 -8.39
N LYS A 11 -10.79 7.79 -8.36
CA LYS A 11 -9.87 6.95 -7.59
C LYS A 11 -9.72 7.53 -6.19
N ILE A 12 -9.94 6.69 -5.18
CA ILE A 12 -9.76 7.02 -3.76
C ILE A 12 -8.78 6.01 -3.16
N PHE A 13 -7.82 6.49 -2.37
CA PHE A 13 -6.98 5.65 -1.54
C PHE A 13 -7.60 5.50 -0.16
N ALA A 14 -7.71 4.28 0.32
CA ALA A 14 -8.29 3.97 1.62
C ALA A 14 -7.27 3.30 2.53
N MET A 15 -7.27 3.69 3.80
CA MET A 15 -6.58 2.99 4.88
C MET A 15 -7.63 2.26 5.71
N VAL A 16 -7.64 0.94 5.58
CA VAL A 16 -8.66 0.06 6.18
C VAL A 16 -8.00 -0.87 7.17
N ASP A 17 -8.67 -1.12 8.30
CA ASP A 17 -8.24 -2.12 9.27
C ASP A 17 -8.39 -3.54 8.67
N ALA A 18 -7.38 -4.38 8.85
CA ALA A 18 -7.35 -5.72 8.29
C ALA A 18 -8.31 -6.72 8.96
N GLN A 19 -8.76 -6.46 10.19
CA GLN A 19 -9.62 -7.40 10.93
C GLN A 19 -11.09 -6.97 10.93
N ILE A 20 -11.35 -5.69 11.21
CA ILE A 20 -12.70 -5.15 11.37
C ILE A 20 -13.21 -4.43 10.11
N PHE A 21 -12.38 -4.34 9.06
CA PHE A 21 -12.69 -3.63 7.81
C PHE A 21 -13.13 -2.17 7.99
N TYR A 22 -12.72 -1.55 9.09
CA TYR A 22 -13.04 -0.16 9.39
C TYR A 22 -12.15 0.78 8.57
N THR A 23 -12.77 1.69 7.83
CA THR A 23 -12.06 2.70 7.04
C THR A 23 -11.62 3.85 7.94
N SER A 24 -10.33 3.91 8.23
CA SER A 24 -9.74 4.89 9.14
C SER A 24 -9.36 6.22 8.48
N ASN A 25 -8.98 6.21 7.19
CA ASN A 25 -8.61 7.41 6.45
C ASN A 25 -8.79 7.22 4.94
N LEU A 26 -9.12 8.29 4.23
CA LEU A 26 -9.37 8.32 2.78
C LEU A 26 -8.66 9.50 2.13
N GLU A 27 -8.12 9.31 0.93
CA GLU A 27 -7.52 10.39 0.15
C GLU A 27 -7.86 10.26 -1.35
N VAL A 28 -8.42 11.31 -1.95
CA VAL A 28 -8.81 11.31 -3.37
C VAL A 28 -7.58 11.50 -4.28
N TYR A 29 -7.51 10.73 -5.35
CA TYR A 29 -6.49 10.87 -6.38
C TYR A 29 -6.93 11.88 -7.45
N ILE A 30 -6.23 13.01 -7.53
CA ILE A 30 -6.56 14.14 -8.41
C ILE A 30 -5.69 14.15 -9.70
N GLY A 31 -4.86 13.13 -9.92
CA GLY A 31 -4.00 13.05 -11.10
C GLY A 31 -2.72 13.87 -10.96
N CYS A 32 -2.72 15.12 -11.45
CA CYS A 32 -1.54 15.99 -11.43
C CYS A 32 -1.77 17.17 -10.48
N HIS A 33 -1.15 17.12 -9.31
CA HIS A 33 -1.15 18.27 -8.39
C HIS A 33 -0.04 19.26 -8.74
N PRO A 34 -0.28 20.59 -8.59
CA PRO A 34 0.77 21.59 -8.63
C PRO A 34 1.82 21.32 -7.52
N LYS A 35 3.01 21.91 -7.66
CA LYS A 35 4.08 21.76 -6.66
C LYS A 35 3.55 22.19 -5.28
N GLY A 36 3.60 21.27 -4.31
CA GLY A 36 3.06 21.50 -2.98
C GLY A 36 3.04 20.23 -2.11
N PRO A 37 2.52 20.33 -0.88
CA PRO A 37 2.48 19.22 0.08
C PRO A 37 1.65 18.02 -0.41
N TYR A 38 0.72 18.25 -1.34
CA TYR A 38 -0.14 17.25 -1.96
C TYR A 38 0.41 16.68 -3.27
N LYS A 39 1.68 16.94 -3.60
CA LYS A 39 2.31 16.34 -4.79
C LYS A 39 2.10 14.83 -4.80
N VAL A 40 1.54 14.33 -5.89
CA VAL A 40 1.18 12.93 -6.10
C VAL A 40 2.46 12.11 -6.18
N SER A 41 2.78 11.44 -5.09
CA SER A 41 3.78 10.38 -5.04
C SER A 41 3.29 9.36 -4.02
N ALA A 42 3.37 8.08 -4.36
CA ALA A 42 2.93 6.96 -3.51
C ALA A 42 3.43 7.13 -2.07
N GLY A 43 4.73 7.39 -1.90
CA GLY A 43 5.33 7.57 -0.58
C GLY A 43 4.85 8.79 0.22
N ASN A 44 4.25 9.81 -0.41
CA ASN A 44 3.66 10.94 0.32
C ASN A 44 2.20 10.68 0.67
N ILE A 45 1.44 10.03 -0.22
CA ILE A 45 0.05 9.60 0.03
C ILE A 45 0.04 8.65 1.23
N VAL A 46 0.87 7.61 1.22
CA VAL A 46 0.99 6.66 2.34
C VAL A 46 1.31 7.37 3.65
N LYS A 47 2.19 8.38 3.64
CA LYS A 47 2.51 9.15 4.85
C LYS A 47 1.32 9.95 5.36
N ARG A 48 0.52 10.56 4.48
CA ARG A 48 -0.66 11.33 4.86
C ARG A 48 -1.73 10.41 5.42
N LEU A 49 -2.00 9.30 4.73
CA LEU A 49 -2.94 8.28 5.19
C LEU A 49 -2.59 7.74 6.59
N THR A 50 -1.30 7.44 6.82
CA THR A 50 -0.80 6.84 8.07
C THR A 50 -0.51 7.84 9.19
N LYS A 51 -0.63 9.16 8.93
CA LYS A 51 -0.40 10.21 9.93
C LYS A 51 -1.13 9.98 11.26
N PRO A 52 -2.44 9.61 11.30
CA PRO A 52 -3.13 9.33 12.56
C PRO A 52 -2.59 8.09 13.30
N LEU A 53 -1.84 7.20 12.63
CA LEU A 53 -1.33 5.96 13.22
C LEU A 53 0.12 6.07 13.71
N TYR A 54 0.77 7.24 13.58
CA TYR A 54 2.16 7.40 14.03
C TYR A 54 2.32 7.09 15.51
N LYS A 55 3.44 6.46 15.87
CA LYS A 55 3.78 6.01 17.24
C LYS A 55 2.88 4.91 17.81
N SER A 56 1.92 4.37 17.06
CA SER A 56 1.03 3.31 17.54
C SER A 56 1.65 1.91 17.56
N GLY A 57 2.81 1.69 16.91
CA GLY A 57 3.42 0.36 16.81
C GLY A 57 2.69 -0.60 15.87
N ARG A 58 1.73 -0.10 15.07
CA ARG A 58 0.95 -0.92 14.12
C ARG A 58 1.74 -1.26 12.85
N ASN A 59 1.28 -2.33 12.20
CA ASN A 59 1.79 -2.79 10.92
C ASN A 59 0.90 -2.29 9.79
N LEU A 60 1.49 -1.73 8.75
CA LEU A 60 0.81 -1.32 7.54
C LEU A 60 1.05 -2.35 6.44
N THR A 61 -0.03 -2.86 5.84
CA THR A 61 0.09 -3.74 4.66
C THR A 61 -0.16 -2.92 3.41
N THR A 62 0.76 -2.96 2.45
CA THR A 62 0.65 -2.18 1.19
C THR A 62 0.84 -3.04 -0.04
N ASP A 63 0.13 -2.68 -1.11
CA ASP A 63 0.34 -3.29 -2.40
C ASP A 63 1.60 -2.75 -3.11
N ASN A 64 1.99 -3.42 -4.18
CA ASN A 64 3.20 -3.21 -4.95
C ASN A 64 3.39 -1.79 -5.50
N TRP A 65 2.29 -1.10 -5.81
CA TRP A 65 2.34 0.25 -6.36
C TRP A 65 2.73 1.31 -5.32
N GLU A 66 2.45 1.02 -4.03
CA GLU A 66 2.63 1.98 -2.92
C GLU A 66 3.99 1.94 -2.26
N ALA A 67 4.79 0.91 -2.54
CA ALA A 67 6.01 0.61 -1.80
C ALA A 67 7.29 0.87 -2.63
N PRO A 68 7.74 2.11 -2.82
CA PRO A 68 9.14 2.35 -3.10
C PRO A 68 9.95 2.17 -1.82
N VAL A 69 11.11 1.51 -1.93
CA VAL A 69 12.07 1.26 -0.83
C VAL A 69 12.42 2.52 -0.02
N MET A 70 12.35 3.70 -0.64
CA MET A 70 12.57 4.99 0.03
C MET A 70 11.43 5.42 0.96
N ALA A 71 10.18 5.02 0.69
CA ALA A 71 9.05 5.26 1.58
C ALA A 71 9.17 4.40 2.85
N LEU A 72 9.64 3.15 2.70
CA LEU A 72 9.86 2.21 3.81
C LEU A 72 10.79 2.80 4.89
N ARG A 73 11.92 3.36 4.48
CA ARG A 73 12.91 3.97 5.40
C ARG A 73 12.33 5.13 6.22
N LYS A 74 11.48 5.97 5.61
CA LYS A 74 10.92 7.16 6.27
C LYS A 74 9.77 6.83 7.23
N ILE A 75 9.09 5.70 7.02
CA ILE A 75 7.94 5.29 7.82
C ILE A 75 8.37 4.50 9.06
N TYR A 76 9.44 3.70 8.95
CA TYR A 76 10.04 3.01 10.10
C TYR A 76 10.41 3.98 11.23
N ILE A 77 10.89 5.18 10.87
CA ILE A 77 11.24 6.27 11.82
C ILE A 77 10.05 6.66 12.72
N LYS A 78 8.81 6.37 12.33
CA LYS A 78 7.60 6.75 13.06
C LYS A 78 6.94 5.61 13.85
N LYS A 79 7.68 4.52 14.11
CA LYS A 79 7.18 3.28 14.76
C LYS A 79 5.99 2.64 14.03
N ILE A 80 6.01 2.67 12.70
CA ILE A 80 5.10 1.88 11.85
C ILE A 80 5.96 0.94 11.03
N THR A 81 5.64 -0.35 11.06
CA THR A 81 6.27 -1.32 10.17
C THR A 81 5.46 -1.44 8.89
N ILE A 82 6.10 -1.77 7.77
CA ILE A 82 5.41 -1.96 6.50
C ILE A 82 5.67 -3.38 6.01
N VAL A 83 4.60 -4.04 5.62
CA VAL A 83 4.59 -5.34 4.96
C VAL A 83 4.00 -5.15 3.58
N GLY A 84 4.67 -5.64 2.53
CA GLY A 84 4.18 -5.42 1.19
C GLY A 84 4.93 -6.19 0.13
N THR A 85 4.30 -6.32 -1.03
CA THR A 85 4.91 -6.91 -2.21
C THR A 85 5.82 -5.89 -2.91
N MET A 86 6.93 -6.35 -3.48
CA MET A 86 7.82 -5.51 -4.29
C MET A 86 7.86 -6.00 -5.74
N LEU A 87 7.99 -5.06 -6.69
CA LEU A 87 8.14 -5.35 -8.10
C LEU A 87 9.42 -6.16 -8.32
N LYS A 88 9.37 -7.17 -9.18
CA LYS A 88 10.54 -7.99 -9.55
C LYS A 88 11.74 -7.13 -9.96
N LYS A 89 11.54 -6.09 -10.77
CA LYS A 89 12.61 -5.15 -11.20
C LYS A 89 13.27 -4.42 -10.01
N ILE A 90 12.46 -3.99 -9.03
CA ILE A 90 12.94 -3.29 -7.83
C ILE A 90 13.63 -4.29 -6.91
N ARG A 91 12.97 -5.42 -6.65
CA ARG A 91 13.49 -6.55 -5.89
C ARG A 91 14.89 -6.93 -6.38
N ASP A 92 15.03 -7.18 -7.68
CA ASP A 92 16.28 -7.60 -8.29
C ASP A 92 17.35 -6.51 -8.15
N LYS A 93 17.00 -5.22 -8.36
CA LYS A 93 17.91 -4.08 -8.10
C LYS A 93 18.46 -4.02 -6.66
N TYR A 94 17.66 -4.39 -5.66
CA TYR A 94 18.09 -4.41 -4.25
C TYR A 94 18.62 -5.78 -3.79
N LEU A 95 18.47 -6.83 -4.60
CA LEU A 95 18.89 -8.22 -4.32
C LEU A 95 19.97 -8.73 -5.28
N LEU A 96 20.67 -7.84 -6.01
CA LEU A 96 21.61 -8.09 -7.12
C LEU A 96 22.74 -9.13 -6.92
N ASN A 97 22.84 -9.83 -5.78
CA ASN A 97 23.87 -10.83 -5.50
C ASN A 97 23.34 -12.28 -5.28
N LEU A 98 22.12 -12.62 -5.68
CA LEU A 98 21.58 -13.98 -5.49
C LEU A 98 21.37 -14.68 -6.83
N LYS A 99 22.45 -15.22 -7.41
CA LYS A 99 22.39 -16.09 -8.61
C LYS A 99 21.91 -17.52 -8.31
N CYS A 100 21.66 -17.88 -7.05
CA CYS A 100 21.36 -19.26 -6.67
C CYS A 100 20.21 -19.33 -5.67
N VAL A 101 18.97 -19.20 -6.14
CA VAL A 101 17.81 -19.59 -5.31
C VAL A 101 16.90 -20.46 -6.15
N LYS A 102 16.92 -21.77 -5.85
CA LYS A 102 15.96 -22.74 -6.37
C LYS A 102 14.54 -22.30 -5.95
N GLU A 103 13.57 -22.47 -6.84
CA GLU A 103 12.17 -22.17 -6.56
C GLU A 103 11.74 -22.82 -5.23
N GLY A 104 11.12 -22.04 -4.34
CA GLY A 104 10.57 -22.53 -3.07
C GLY A 104 11.34 -22.16 -1.79
N LYS A 105 12.52 -21.52 -1.84
CA LYS A 105 13.24 -21.08 -0.62
C LYS A 105 12.98 -19.60 -0.28
N HIS A 106 12.64 -19.32 0.98
CA HIS A 106 12.55 -17.96 1.52
C HIS A 106 13.96 -17.36 1.67
N ILE A 107 14.19 -16.20 1.06
CA ILE A 107 15.45 -15.46 1.15
C ILE A 107 15.31 -14.45 2.28
N HIS A 108 16.18 -14.48 3.27
CA HIS A 108 16.25 -13.43 4.29
C HIS A 108 17.50 -12.59 4.06
N ARG A 109 17.34 -11.27 3.86
CA ARG A 109 18.47 -10.34 3.79
C ARG A 109 18.28 -9.22 4.81
N TYR A 110 19.24 -9.14 5.71
CA TYR A 110 19.31 -8.14 6.75
C TYR A 110 20.10 -6.94 6.22
N SER A 111 19.45 -5.78 6.13
CA SER A 111 20.17 -4.51 6.05
C SER A 111 20.17 -3.91 7.45
N ALA A 112 21.29 -3.36 7.91
CA ALA A 112 21.49 -2.84 9.27
C ALA A 112 20.45 -1.79 9.76
N ARG A 113 19.56 -1.31 8.88
CA ARG A 113 18.46 -0.37 9.21
C ARG A 113 17.07 -0.84 8.75
N CYS A 114 16.95 -1.93 8.00
CA CYS A 114 15.68 -2.45 7.48
C CYS A 114 15.74 -3.98 7.37
N HIS A 115 14.90 -4.68 8.14
CA HIS A 115 14.69 -6.11 7.96
C HIS A 115 13.74 -6.33 6.78
N ILE A 116 14.27 -6.77 5.64
CA ILE A 116 13.44 -7.14 4.49
C ILE A 116 13.16 -8.64 4.61
N ASN A 117 12.06 -8.97 5.27
CA ASN A 117 11.57 -10.34 5.34
C ASN A 117 10.54 -10.56 4.22
N PHE A 118 10.80 -11.55 3.37
CA PHE A 118 9.86 -11.97 2.32
C PHE A 118 8.83 -12.93 2.93
N LEU A 119 7.85 -12.37 3.62
CA LEU A 119 6.67 -13.08 4.12
C LEU A 119 5.47 -12.73 3.24
N CYS A 120 4.77 -13.75 2.75
CA CYS A 120 3.55 -13.58 1.99
C CYS A 120 2.39 -13.36 2.98
N ASP A 121 2.09 -12.11 3.34
CA ASP A 121 0.95 -11.81 4.22
C ASP A 121 -0.36 -11.84 3.40
N LYS A 122 -0.82 -13.05 3.06
CA LYS A 122 -2.08 -13.25 2.31
C LYS A 122 -3.31 -12.88 3.14
N LYS A 123 -3.21 -12.94 4.48
CA LYS A 123 -4.37 -12.76 5.37
C LYS A 123 -4.84 -11.32 5.45
N ARG A 124 -3.94 -10.34 5.35
CA ARG A 124 -4.27 -8.91 5.57
C ARG A 124 -4.48 -8.10 4.28
N LYS A 125 -4.00 -8.60 3.14
CA LYS A 125 -3.95 -7.81 1.89
C LYS A 125 -5.34 -7.51 1.30
N GLY A 126 -6.35 -8.33 1.58
CA GLY A 126 -7.69 -8.20 1.00
C GLY A 126 -8.65 -7.26 1.73
N ALA A 127 -8.24 -6.59 2.81
CA ALA A 127 -9.18 -5.84 3.65
C ALA A 127 -9.85 -4.66 2.95
N VAL A 128 -9.10 -3.95 2.10
CA VAL A 128 -9.64 -2.87 1.27
C VAL A 128 -10.62 -3.42 0.24
N ASP A 129 -10.32 -4.59 -0.33
CA ASP A 129 -11.18 -5.24 -1.33
C ASP A 129 -12.50 -5.72 -0.69
N VAL A 130 -12.46 -6.26 0.53
CA VAL A 130 -13.66 -6.64 1.30
C VAL A 130 -14.53 -5.42 1.61
N ALA A 131 -13.92 -4.31 2.00
CA ALA A 131 -14.66 -3.07 2.24
C ALA A 131 -15.30 -2.52 0.94
N GLU A 132 -14.61 -2.63 -0.20
CA GLU A 132 -15.14 -2.28 -1.53
C GLU A 132 -16.32 -3.19 -1.92
N GLU A 133 -16.24 -4.49 -1.63
CA GLU A 133 -17.31 -5.45 -1.89
C GLU A 133 -18.56 -5.17 -1.06
N VAL A 134 -18.41 -4.91 0.24
CA VAL A 134 -19.55 -4.55 1.11
C VAL A 134 -20.19 -3.25 0.62
N ALA A 135 -19.40 -2.25 0.24
CA ALA A 135 -19.91 -1.00 -0.31
C ALA A 135 -20.63 -1.20 -1.66
N ALA A 136 -20.18 -2.15 -2.48
CA ALA A 136 -20.84 -2.47 -3.74
C ALA A 136 -22.20 -3.15 -3.53
N ASN A 137 -22.31 -4.05 -2.55
CA ASN A 137 -23.54 -4.78 -2.24
C ASN A 137 -24.65 -3.89 -1.67
N TYR A 138 -24.28 -2.85 -0.91
CA TYR A 138 -25.22 -1.94 -0.24
C TYR A 138 -25.11 -0.50 -0.75
N SER A 139 -24.76 -0.33 -2.03
CA SER A 139 -24.57 0.98 -2.63
C SER A 139 -25.88 1.71 -2.86
N THR A 140 -25.93 2.99 -2.47
CA THR A 140 -27.01 3.94 -2.82
C THR A 140 -26.60 4.86 -3.97
N ALA A 141 -25.60 4.48 -4.78
CA ALA A 141 -25.15 5.28 -5.90
C ALA A 141 -26.19 5.28 -7.03
N HIS A 142 -26.57 6.48 -7.47
CA HIS A 142 -27.50 6.67 -8.59
C HIS A 142 -26.79 7.35 -9.76
N LYS A 143 -27.38 7.24 -10.95
CA LYS A 143 -26.88 7.94 -12.15
C LYS A 143 -27.03 9.45 -11.95
N THR A 144 -25.95 10.19 -12.17
CA THR A 144 -25.93 11.66 -12.06
C THR A 144 -25.14 12.29 -13.21
N ASN A 145 -25.54 13.50 -13.63
CA ASN A 145 -24.82 14.34 -14.60
C ASN A 145 -24.16 15.57 -13.94
N ARG A 146 -24.08 15.58 -12.60
CA ARG A 146 -23.40 16.62 -11.83
C ARG A 146 -21.89 16.40 -11.86
#